data_AF-A0A645BGZ2-F1
#
_entry.id   AF-A0A645BGZ2-F1
#
_cell.length_a   1.000
_cell.length_b   1.000
_cell.length_c   1.000
_cell.angle_alpha   90.00
_cell.angle_beta   90.00
_cell.angle_gamma   90.00
#
_symmetry.space_group_name_H-M   'P 1'
#
loop_
_entity.id
_entity.type
_entity.pdbx_description
1 polymer ?
#
loop_
_entity_poly.entity_id
_entity_poly.type
_entity_poly.pdbx_seq_one_letter_code
_entity_poly.pdbx_strand_id
1 'polypeptide(L)'
;MITKNDNYIDYYDKIMDLIEELKSYTVYHFNNEEKIMKLYEYPKYDEQKDMHYKFIQKINNLDLKAIDANQQGSILELLEFVCKWIESHILREDVQIRDYLQDLKTGVKLKLGKRY
;
A
#
# COMPACT_ATOMS: atom_id res chain seq x y z
N MET A 1 24.32 -29.42 -22.32
CA MET A 1 23.71 -28.17 -22.79
C MET A 1 22.23 -28.25 -22.52
N ILE A 2 21.74 -27.59 -21.47
CA ILE A 2 20.30 -27.52 -21.21
C ILE A 2 19.78 -26.41 -22.12
N THR A 3 18.99 -26.80 -23.12
CA THR A 3 18.29 -25.91 -24.03
C THR A 3 17.41 -24.98 -23.21
N LYS A 4 17.71 -23.68 -23.21
CA LYS A 4 16.74 -22.67 -22.76
C LYS A 4 15.47 -22.89 -23.59
N ASN A 5 14.36 -23.12 -22.90
CA ASN A 5 13.07 -23.36 -23.49
C ASN A 5 12.69 -22.12 -24.33
N ASP A 6 12.58 -22.26 -25.64
CA ASP A 6 12.33 -21.17 -26.62
C ASP A 6 10.94 -20.50 -26.47
N ASN A 7 10.19 -20.81 -25.41
CA ASN A 7 8.89 -20.25 -25.06
C ASN A 7 8.90 -19.41 -23.77
N TYR A 8 10.06 -18.95 -23.29
CA TYR A 8 10.11 -18.01 -22.17
C TYR A 8 9.55 -16.66 -22.60
N ILE A 9 8.28 -16.39 -22.26
CA ILE A 9 7.69 -15.07 -22.40
C ILE A 9 8.21 -14.23 -21.26
N ASP A 10 8.99 -13.21 -21.62
CA ASP A 10 9.49 -12.19 -20.70
C ASP A 10 8.40 -11.14 -20.46
N TYR A 11 8.00 -10.98 -19.20
CA TYR A 11 7.00 -10.01 -18.77
C TYR A 11 7.61 -8.84 -18.01
N TYR A 12 8.93 -8.70 -17.97
CA TYR A 12 9.63 -7.74 -17.13
C TYR A 12 9.10 -6.31 -17.30
N ASP A 13 9.00 -5.82 -18.53
CA ASP A 13 8.51 -4.46 -18.80
C ASP A 13 7.09 -4.24 -18.25
N LYS A 14 6.19 -5.21 -18.45
CA LYS A 14 4.82 -5.13 -17.91
C LYS A 14 4.79 -5.16 -16.39
N ILE A 15 5.69 -5.92 -15.77
CA ILE A 15 5.83 -5.96 -14.30
C ILE A 15 6.30 -4.60 -13.79
N MET A 16 7.26 -3.99 -14.47
CA MET A 16 7.77 -2.67 -14.11
C MET A 16 6.69 -1.58 -14.26
N ASP A 17 5.90 -1.62 -15.33
CA ASP A 17 4.78 -0.71 -15.53
C ASP A 17 3.77 -0.82 -14.38
N LEU A 18 3.38 -2.04 -13.99
CA LEU A 18 2.46 -2.28 -12.88
C LEU A 18 3.00 -1.82 -11.52
N ILE A 19 4.30 -1.99 -11.28
CA ILE A 19 4.95 -1.50 -10.05
C ILE A 19 4.92 0.03 -10.00
N GLU A 20 5.17 0.70 -11.12
CA GLU A 20 5.15 2.16 -11.18
C GLU A 20 3.72 2.71 -11.04
N GLU A 21 2.71 2.03 -11.61
CA GLU A 21 1.30 2.35 -11.40
C GLU A 21 0.91 2.20 -9.92
N LEU A 22 1.28 1.09 -9.28
CA LEU A 22 1.04 0.85 -7.85
C LEU A 22 1.65 1.96 -6.99
N LYS A 23 2.90 2.33 -7.27
CA LYS A 23 3.62 3.39 -6.57
C LYS A 23 2.95 4.75 -6.77
N SER A 24 2.62 5.10 -7.99
CA SER A 24 1.97 6.37 -8.32
C SER A 24 0.63 6.51 -7.63
N TYR A 25 -0.19 5.45 -7.67
CA TYR A 25 -1.51 5.45 -7.04
C TYR A 25 -1.43 5.51 -5.52
N THR A 26 -0.52 4.75 -4.90
CA THR A 26 -0.35 4.75 -3.43
C THR A 26 0.14 6.10 -2.92
N VAL A 27 1.08 6.75 -3.61
CA VAL A 27 1.51 8.12 -3.27
C VAL A 27 0.34 9.11 -3.39
N TYR A 28 -0.47 9.03 -4.45
CA TYR A 28 -1.66 9.86 -4.60
C TYR A 28 -2.67 9.65 -3.45
N HIS A 29 -2.99 8.39 -3.14
CA HIS A 29 -3.92 7.99 -2.09
C HIS A 29 -3.47 8.52 -0.72
N PHE A 30 -2.22 8.21 -0.31
CA PHE A 30 -1.66 8.64 0.97
C PHE A 30 -1.60 10.16 1.10
N ASN A 31 -1.22 10.88 0.04
CA ASN A 31 -1.21 12.34 0.06
C ASN A 31 -2.60 12.93 0.29
N ASN A 32 -3.66 12.29 -0.23
CA ASN A 32 -5.03 12.75 -0.01
C ASN A 32 -5.46 12.53 1.45
N GLU A 33 -5.20 11.34 1.98
CA GLU A 33 -5.50 11.02 3.38
C GLU A 33 -4.72 11.89 4.36
N GLU A 34 -3.42 12.07 4.13
CA GLU A 34 -2.58 12.91 4.99
C GLU A 34 -3.01 14.37 5.00
N LYS A 35 -3.49 14.91 3.85
CA LYS A 35 -4.08 16.25 3.80
C LYS A 35 -5.33 16.33 4.65
N ILE A 36 -6.21 15.34 4.55
CA ILE A 36 -7.46 15.27 5.33
C ILE A 36 -7.14 15.14 6.82
N MET A 37 -6.29 14.18 7.20
CA MET A 37 -5.85 13.97 8.58
C MET A 37 -5.26 15.23 9.19
N LYS A 38 -4.38 15.94 8.45
CA LYS A 38 -3.76 17.17 8.92
C LYS A 38 -4.76 18.32 9.05
N LEU A 39 -5.69 18.46 8.11
CA LEU A 39 -6.71 19.51 8.12
C LEU A 39 -7.65 19.40 9.32
N TYR A 40 -8.00 18.17 9.70
CA TYR A 40 -8.93 17.90 10.80
C TYR A 40 -8.22 17.52 12.11
N GLU A 41 -6.90 17.72 12.21
CA GLU A 41 -6.11 17.42 13.41
C GLU A 41 -6.32 15.97 13.93
N TYR A 42 -6.35 15.02 13.00
CA TYR A 42 -6.55 13.61 13.32
C TYR A 42 -5.47 13.11 14.29
N PRO A 43 -5.83 12.57 15.47
CA PRO A 43 -4.87 12.28 16.55
C PRO A 43 -3.76 11.28 16.20
N LYS A 44 -3.99 10.38 15.24
CA LYS A 44 -3.01 9.35 14.85
C LYS A 44 -2.26 9.68 13.54
N TYR A 45 -2.23 10.96 13.15
CA TYR A 45 -1.59 11.39 11.91
C TYR A 45 -0.17 10.86 11.75
N ASP A 46 0.69 11.03 12.77
CA ASP A 46 2.10 10.65 12.67
C ASP A 46 2.28 9.13 12.55
N GLU A 47 1.45 8.35 13.25
CA GLU A 47 1.48 6.87 13.20
C GLU A 47 1.08 6.37 11.81
N GLN A 48 -0.04 6.83 11.25
CA GLN A 48 -0.50 6.40 9.93
C GLN A 48 0.41 6.89 8.81
N LYS A 49 0.96 8.11 8.93
CA LYS A 49 1.97 8.62 7.98
C LYS A 49 3.26 7.79 7.97
N ASP A 50 3.71 7.32 9.13
CA ASP A 50 4.87 6.41 9.20
C ASP A 50 4.57 5.07 8.50
N MET A 51 3.34 4.55 8.62
CA MET A 51 2.92 3.36 7.87
C MET A 51 2.95 3.58 6.36
N HIS A 52 2.45 4.72 5.87
CA HIS A 52 2.53 5.12 4.45
C HIS A 52 3.98 5.20 3.98
N TYR A 53 4.83 5.87 4.75
CA TYR A 53 6.25 6.01 4.44
C TYR A 53 6.93 4.64 4.31
N LYS A 54 6.70 3.73 5.26
CA LYS A 54 7.24 2.36 5.24
C LYS A 54 6.79 1.56 4.03
N PHE A 55 5.52 1.70 3.63
CA PHE A 55 5.01 1.06 2.42
C PHE A 55 5.76 1.55 1.18
N ILE A 56 5.86 2.87 0.99
CA ILE A 56 6.56 3.47 -0.16
C ILE A 56 8.04 3.08 -0.17
N GLN A 57 8.71 3.05 0.99
CA GLN A 57 10.09 2.59 1.09
C GLN A 57 10.23 1.12 0.67
N LYS A 58 9.30 0.25 1.07
CA LYS A 58 9.35 -1.17 0.68
C LYS A 58 9.23 -1.34 -0.84
N ILE A 59 8.33 -0.60 -1.49
CA ILE A 59 8.17 -0.64 -2.95
C ILE A 59 9.38 -0.04 -3.69
N ASN A 60 9.94 1.07 -3.20
CA ASN A 60 11.13 1.68 -3.81
C ASN A 60 12.39 0.82 -3.68
N ASN A 61 12.44 -0.08 -2.69
CA ASN A 61 13.58 -0.96 -2.42
C ASN A 61 13.41 -2.36 -3.01
N LEU A 62 12.50 -2.56 -3.96
CA LEU A 62 12.39 -3.82 -4.69
C LEU A 62 13.67 -4.11 -5.48
N ASP A 63 14.17 -5.34 -5.38
CA ASP A 63 15.35 -5.78 -6.12
C ASP A 63 14.96 -6.10 -7.56
N LEU A 64 15.21 -5.15 -8.46
CA LEU A 64 14.88 -5.29 -9.88
C LEU A 64 15.62 -6.45 -10.56
N LYS A 65 16.83 -6.79 -10.09
CA LYS A 65 17.59 -7.93 -10.63
C LYS A 65 16.97 -9.25 -10.19
N ALA A 66 16.47 -9.31 -8.96
CA ALA A 66 15.75 -10.48 -8.48
C ALA A 66 14.42 -10.67 -9.23
N ILE A 67 13.71 -9.57 -9.52
CA ILE A 67 12.48 -9.59 -10.33
C ILE A 67 12.77 -10.12 -11.73
N ASP A 68 13.80 -9.62 -12.41
CA ASP A 68 14.18 -10.09 -13.75
C ASP A 68 14.54 -11.59 -13.74
N ALA A 69 15.31 -12.03 -12.75
CA ALA A 69 15.75 -13.41 -12.64
C ALA A 69 14.62 -14.41 -12.27
N ASN A 70 13.60 -13.99 -11.51
CA ASN A 70 12.50 -14.84 -11.05
C ASN A 70 11.16 -14.09 -11.01
N GLN A 71 10.69 -13.67 -12.18
CA GLN A 71 9.48 -12.85 -12.33
C GLN A 71 8.27 -13.40 -11.58
N GLN A 72 7.94 -14.69 -11.75
CA GLN A 72 6.77 -15.28 -11.11
C GLN A 72 6.88 -15.30 -9.58
N GLY A 73 8.05 -15.68 -9.04
CA GLY A 73 8.26 -15.69 -7.60
C GLY A 73 8.19 -14.29 -6.99
N SER A 74 8.87 -13.32 -7.61
CA SER A 74 8.89 -11.95 -7.12
C SER A 74 7.50 -11.27 -7.19
N ILE A 75 6.69 -11.57 -8.21
CA ILE A 75 5.31 -11.08 -8.28
C ILE A 75 4.46 -11.66 -7.15
N LEU A 76 4.57 -12.97 -6.86
CA LEU A 76 3.81 -13.60 -5.79
C LEU A 76 4.17 -13.03 -4.42
N GLU A 77 5.46 -12.82 -4.17
CA GLU A 77 5.93 -12.18 -2.93
C GLU A 77 5.44 -10.73 -2.80
N LEU A 78 5.49 -9.96 -3.89
CA LEU A 78 4.97 -8.60 -3.93
C LEU A 78 3.46 -8.57 -3.68
N LEU A 79 2.70 -9.47 -4.31
CA LEU A 79 1.25 -9.56 -4.13
C LEU A 79 0.91 -9.92 -2.68
N GLU A 80 1.60 -10.89 -2.09
CA GLU A 80 1.41 -11.28 -0.69
C GLU A 80 1.67 -10.09 0.24
N PHE A 81 2.75 -9.35 0.01
CA PHE A 81 3.06 -8.13 0.77
C PHE A 81 1.95 -7.08 0.64
N VAL A 82 1.53 -6.76 -0.58
CA VAL A 82 0.50 -5.75 -0.84
C VAL A 82 -0.85 -6.15 -0.24
N CYS A 83 -1.28 -7.40 -0.42
CA CYS A 83 -2.53 -7.91 0.16
C CYS A 83 -2.54 -7.82 1.69
N LYS A 84 -1.45 -8.27 2.34
CA LYS A 84 -1.30 -8.17 3.81
C LYS A 84 -1.31 -6.71 4.27
N TRP A 85 -0.64 -5.83 3.54
CA TRP A 85 -0.59 -4.42 3.88
C TRP A 85 -1.97 -3.77 3.79
N ILE A 86 -2.70 -3.99 2.68
CA ILE A 86 -4.07 -3.50 2.47
C ILE A 86 -5.01 -3.96 3.59
N GLU A 87 -4.95 -5.24 3.97
CA GLU A 87 -5.77 -5.78 5.05
C GLU A 87 -5.47 -5.09 6.39
N SER A 88 -4.19 -4.85 6.67
CA SER A 88 -3.77 -4.21 7.93
C SER A 88 -4.00 -2.70 7.98
N HIS A 89 -3.92 -2.02 6.84
CA HIS A 89 -3.94 -0.56 6.75
C HIS A 89 -5.31 -0.07 6.28
N ILE A 90 -5.71 -0.34 5.04
CA ILE A 90 -6.94 0.23 4.47
C ILE A 90 -8.18 -0.21 5.24
N LEU A 91 -8.26 -1.51 5.59
CA LEU A 91 -9.45 -2.03 6.26
C LEU A 91 -9.53 -1.67 7.75
N ARG A 92 -8.46 -1.15 8.36
CA ARG A 92 -8.40 -0.90 9.82
C ARG A 92 -8.07 0.54 10.15
N GLU A 93 -7.03 1.11 9.54
CA GLU A 93 -6.53 2.45 9.80
C GLU A 93 -7.33 3.53 9.06
N ASP A 94 -7.59 3.37 7.77
CA ASP A 94 -8.32 4.38 6.99
C ASP A 94 -9.80 4.50 7.46
N VAL A 95 -10.36 3.39 7.94
CA VAL A 95 -11.69 3.35 8.56
C VAL A 95 -11.77 4.24 9.81
N GLN A 96 -10.68 4.35 10.59
CA GLN A 96 -10.64 5.20 11.77
C GLN A 96 -10.63 6.70 11.41
N ILE A 97 -10.03 7.08 10.28
CA ILE A 97 -10.11 8.45 9.75
C ILE A 97 -11.58 8.78 9.45
N ARG A 98 -12.27 7.89 8.72
CA ARG A 98 -13.70 8.08 8.39
C ARG A 98 -14.55 8.27 9.64
N ASP A 99 -14.40 7.37 10.63
CA ASP A 99 -15.19 7.40 11.85
C ASP A 99 -14.92 8.68 12.64
N TYR A 100 -13.67 9.11 12.73
CA TYR A 100 -13.29 10.38 13.36
C TYR A 100 -13.96 11.60 12.68
N LEU A 101 -13.95 11.65 11.34
CA LEU A 101 -14.60 12.73 10.59
C LEU A 101 -16.13 12.72 10.77
N GLN A 102 -16.73 11.54 10.92
CA GLN A 102 -18.16 11.41 11.18
C GLN A 102 -18.54 11.89 12.59
N ASP A 103 -17.71 11.58 13.59
CA ASP A 103 -17.88 12.07 14.96
C ASP A 103 -17.80 13.60 15.02
N LEU A 104 -16.84 14.21 14.31
CA LEU A 104 -16.74 15.67 14.20
C LEU A 104 -17.98 16.30 13.57
N LYS A 105 -18.57 15.66 12.55
CA LYS A 105 -19.80 16.14 11.89
C LYS A 105 -21.03 16.03 12.78
N THR A 106 -21.13 14.98 13.60
CA THR A 106 -22.33 14.70 14.40
C THR A 106 -22.27 15.29 15.82
N GLY A 107 -21.10 15.73 16.28
CA GLY A 107 -20.90 16.22 17.65
C GLY A 107 -20.96 15.11 18.71
N VAL A 108 -21.05 13.84 18.30
CA VAL A 108 -21.10 12.67 19.17
C VAL A 108 -19.76 11.95 19.08
N LYS A 109 -19.04 11.81 20.19
CA LYS A 109 -17.88 10.89 20.26
C LYS A 109 -18.41 9.46 20.29
N LEU A 110 -18.33 8.72 19.19
CA LEU A 110 -18.53 7.28 19.22
C LEU A 110 -17.37 6.69 20.03
N LYS A 111 -17.69 5.98 21.11
CA LYS A 111 -16.69 5.17 21.82
C LYS A 111 -16.12 4.20 20.80
N LEU A 112 -14.86 4.40 20.39
CA LEU A 112 -14.10 3.53 19.47
C LEU A 112 -14.31 2.07 19.85
N GLY A 113 -15.31 1.45 19.23
CA GLY A 113 -15.73 0.09 19.48
C GLY A 113 -15.00 -0.78 18.47
N LYS A 114 -14.01 -1.53 18.94
CA LYS A 114 -13.30 -2.56 18.17
C LYS A 114 -14.30 -3.33 17.31
N ARG A 115 -14.26 -3.13 16.00
CA ARG A 115 -14.86 -4.06 15.04
C ARG A 115 -13.73 -4.96 14.56
N TYR A 116 -13.84 -6.21 14.99
CA TYR A 116 -12.96 -7.32 14.63
C TYR A 116 -12.96 -7.55 13.12
#